data_AF-A0A363U375-F1
#
_entry.id   AF-A0A363U375-F1
#
_cell.length_a   1.000
_cell.length_b   1.000
_cell.length_c   1.000
_cell.angle_alpha   90.00
_cell.angle_beta   90.00
_cell.angle_gamma   90.00
#
_symmetry.space_group_name_H-M   'P 1'
#
loop_
_entity.id
_entity.type
_entity.pdbx_description
1 polymer ?
#
loop_
_entity_poly.entity_id
_entity_poly.type
_entity_poly.pdbx_seq_one_letter_code
_entity_poly.pdbx_strand_id
1 'polypeptide(L)'
;MGITRNLPKPDHPFAAGFWLIAAIPITVIILLPFARVLGLGDNVTEPPIVFAMFIVHGLTGYLWARSLGQRAGLPANKLMNISGGIGFALGVVGLMILYTSNSPVEDAIDDWVESFNGVGNLEFGALFAPWTGLACGVSGFALGIGLKDIRLALKLLALGFITGLVLYLAIMFAMELLGFKVGSGRPVMLPTTFLSMWSAALVGSAIFGKILARSRFS
;
A
#
# COMPACT_ATOMS: atom_id res chain seq x y z
N MET A 1 40.83 15.03 -7.22
CA MET A 1 39.79 16.02 -6.85
C MET A 1 38.45 15.53 -7.37
N GLY A 2 37.65 14.91 -6.50
CA GLY A 2 36.32 14.42 -6.88
C GLY A 2 35.35 15.59 -6.98
N ILE A 3 34.71 15.75 -8.13
CA ILE A 3 33.61 16.70 -8.32
C ILE A 3 32.47 16.22 -7.40
N THR A 4 32.35 16.84 -6.22
CA THR A 4 31.12 16.79 -5.43
C THR A 4 30.06 17.51 -6.24
N ARG A 5 29.43 16.79 -7.18
CA ARG A 5 28.18 17.27 -7.78
C ARG A 5 27.28 17.60 -6.59
N ASN A 6 26.90 18.87 -6.47
CA ASN A 6 25.80 19.32 -5.64
C ASN A 6 24.58 18.54 -6.10
N LEU A 7 24.40 17.35 -5.54
CA LEU A 7 23.24 16.54 -5.79
C LEU A 7 22.09 17.29 -5.14
N PRO A 8 21.00 17.54 -5.89
CA PRO A 8 19.84 18.22 -5.35
C PRO A 8 19.46 17.53 -4.05
N LYS A 9 19.17 18.33 -3.01
CA LYS A 9 18.60 17.81 -1.79
C LYS A 9 17.34 17.02 -2.17
N PRO A 10 16.93 16.01 -1.39
CA PRO A 10 15.67 15.31 -1.63
C PRO A 10 14.53 16.29 -1.43
N ASP A 11 14.21 17.05 -2.48
CA ASP A 11 13.20 18.09 -2.46
C ASP A 11 11.85 17.36 -2.54
N HIS A 12 11.18 17.22 -1.40
CA HIS A 12 9.80 16.70 -1.26
C HIS A 12 9.61 15.17 -1.41
N PRO A 13 9.98 14.35 -0.42
CA PRO A 13 9.79 12.89 -0.49
C PRO A 13 8.31 12.46 -0.48
N PHE A 14 7.39 13.33 -0.02
CA PHE A 14 5.94 13.13 -0.13
C PHE A 14 5.44 12.99 -1.56
N ALA A 15 6.06 13.69 -2.52
CA ALA A 15 5.62 13.68 -3.90
C ALA A 15 5.90 12.35 -4.64
N ALA A 16 6.71 11.45 -4.06
CA ALA A 16 6.79 10.07 -4.55
C ALA A 16 5.50 9.29 -4.25
N GLY A 17 4.89 9.51 -3.08
CA GLY A 17 3.67 8.81 -2.65
C GLY A 17 2.44 9.13 -3.49
N PHE A 18 2.48 10.22 -4.27
CA PHE A 18 1.42 10.58 -5.22
C PHE A 18 1.09 9.46 -6.20
N TRP A 19 2.10 8.72 -6.69
CA TRP A 19 1.87 7.63 -7.65
C TRP A 19 1.05 6.49 -7.07
N LEU A 20 1.26 6.18 -5.78
CA LEU A 20 0.48 5.18 -5.07
C LEU A 20 -0.94 5.67 -4.80
N ILE A 21 -1.10 6.96 -4.45
CA ILE A 21 -2.43 7.57 -4.28
C ILE A 21 -3.21 7.53 -5.59
N ALA A 22 -2.57 7.82 -6.72
CA ALA A 22 -3.21 7.84 -8.03
C ALA A 22 -3.74 6.45 -8.45
N ALA A 23 -3.19 5.35 -7.92
CA ALA A 23 -3.68 4.00 -8.19
C ALA A 23 -5.15 3.83 -7.80
N ILE A 24 -5.56 4.42 -6.67
CA ILE A 24 -6.91 4.27 -6.11
C ILE A 24 -8.01 4.85 -7.03
N PRO A 25 -7.97 6.14 -7.43
CA PRO A 25 -8.96 6.66 -8.36
C PRO A 25 -8.85 6.01 -9.74
N ILE A 26 -7.66 5.61 -10.20
CA ILE A 26 -7.53 4.87 -11.47
C ILE A 26 -8.28 3.53 -11.37
N THR A 27 -8.14 2.80 -10.27
CA THR A 27 -8.87 1.54 -10.07
C THR A 27 -10.38 1.76 -9.91
N VAL A 28 -10.81 2.76 -9.16
CA VAL A 28 -12.24 3.01 -8.96
C VAL A 28 -12.92 3.54 -10.23
N ILE A 29 -12.28 4.45 -10.95
CA ILE A 29 -12.86 5.17 -12.10
C ILE A 29 -12.71 4.39 -13.39
N ILE A 30 -11.63 3.61 -13.57
CA ILE A 30 -11.37 2.91 -14.84
C ILE A 30 -11.77 1.44 -14.74
N LEU A 31 -11.33 0.72 -13.71
CA LEU A 31 -11.51 -0.74 -13.65
C LEU A 31 -12.95 -1.16 -13.36
N LEU A 32 -13.67 -0.46 -12.47
CA LEU A 32 -15.06 -0.82 -12.15
C LEU A 32 -16.03 -0.59 -13.33
N PRO A 33 -15.99 0.55 -14.05
CA PRO A 33 -16.81 0.70 -15.25
C PRO A 33 -16.39 -0.26 -16.38
N PHE A 34 -15.10 -0.55 -16.52
CA PHE A 34 -14.61 -1.49 -17.52
C PHE A 34 -15.11 -2.92 -17.27
N ALA A 35 -15.12 -3.38 -16.01
CA ALA A 35 -15.70 -4.66 -15.62
C ALA A 35 -17.20 -4.77 -16.00
N ARG A 36 -17.96 -3.69 -15.79
CA ARG A 36 -19.38 -3.61 -16.17
C ARG A 36 -19.57 -3.65 -17.69
N VAL A 37 -18.74 -2.94 -18.45
CA VAL A 37 -18.79 -2.95 -19.93
C VAL A 37 -18.47 -4.33 -20.50
N LEU A 38 -17.57 -5.08 -19.87
CA LEU A 38 -17.22 -6.44 -20.29
C LEU A 38 -18.23 -7.52 -19.83
N GLY A 39 -19.29 -7.14 -19.11
CA GLY A 39 -20.30 -8.08 -18.62
C GLY A 39 -19.78 -9.02 -17.52
N LEU A 40 -18.68 -8.67 -16.85
CA LEU A 40 -18.05 -9.50 -15.81
C LEU A 40 -18.75 -9.40 -14.44
N GLY A 41 -19.86 -8.67 -14.36
CA GLY A 41 -20.59 -8.42 -13.12
C GLY A 41 -19.77 -7.58 -12.12
N ASP A 42 -20.13 -7.68 -10.83
CA ASP A 42 -19.43 -7.02 -9.72
C ASP A 42 -18.35 -7.94 -9.10
N ASN A 43 -18.07 -9.11 -9.69
CA ASN A 43 -17.09 -10.06 -9.17
C ASN A 43 -15.65 -9.60 -9.48
N VAL A 44 -15.03 -8.89 -8.53
CA VAL A 44 -13.67 -8.36 -8.67
C VAL A 44 -12.57 -9.43 -8.79
N THR A 45 -12.90 -10.71 -8.57
CA THR A 45 -11.95 -11.84 -8.65
C THR A 45 -11.83 -12.45 -10.04
N GLU A 46 -12.65 -12.00 -11.01
CA GLU A 46 -12.57 -12.49 -12.39
C GLU A 46 -11.17 -12.27 -12.97
N PRO A 47 -10.56 -13.28 -13.66
CA PRO A 47 -9.18 -13.20 -14.13
C PRO A 47 -8.85 -11.94 -14.95
N PRO A 48 -9.72 -11.43 -15.84
CA PRO A 48 -9.47 -10.19 -16.57
C PRO A 48 -9.37 -8.96 -15.65
N ILE A 49 -10.20 -8.90 -14.59
CA ILE A 49 -10.22 -7.78 -13.63
C ILE A 49 -8.96 -7.84 -12.76
N VAL A 50 -8.63 -9.03 -12.24
CA VAL A 50 -7.41 -9.26 -11.46
C VAL A 50 -6.17 -8.88 -12.26
N PHE A 51 -6.10 -9.30 -13.53
CA PHE A 51 -4.98 -8.97 -14.40
C PHE A 51 -4.87 -7.46 -14.65
N ALA A 52 -5.98 -6.79 -14.93
CA ALA A 52 -6.00 -5.36 -15.17
C ALA A 52 -5.68 -4.55 -13.88
N MET A 53 -6.14 -5.01 -12.70
CA MET A 53 -5.72 -4.48 -11.40
C MET A 53 -4.21 -4.65 -11.20
N PHE A 54 -3.66 -5.82 -11.53
CA PHE A 54 -2.22 -6.09 -11.41
C PHE A 54 -1.40 -5.15 -12.30
N ILE A 55 -1.85 -4.85 -13.52
CA ILE A 55 -1.20 -3.88 -14.41
C ILE A 55 -1.24 -2.47 -13.81
N VAL A 56 -2.41 -2.00 -13.37
CA VAL A 56 -2.58 -0.64 -12.83
C VAL A 56 -1.73 -0.44 -11.57
N HIS A 57 -1.81 -1.37 -10.62
CA HIS A 57 -1.00 -1.32 -9.40
C HIS A 57 0.47 -1.53 -9.71
N GLY A 58 0.81 -2.43 -10.64
CA GLY A 58 2.19 -2.64 -11.08
C GLY A 58 2.83 -1.39 -11.67
N LEU A 59 2.11 -0.67 -12.53
CA LEU A 59 2.59 0.57 -13.15
C LEU A 59 2.76 1.69 -12.12
N THR A 60 1.80 1.86 -11.22
CA THR A 60 1.87 2.89 -10.17
C THR A 60 2.97 2.59 -9.16
N GLY A 61 3.14 1.33 -8.75
CA GLY A 61 4.26 0.88 -7.93
C GLY A 61 5.61 1.08 -8.63
N TYR A 62 5.68 0.85 -9.94
CA TYR A 62 6.88 1.13 -10.73
C TYR A 62 7.24 2.61 -10.75
N LEU A 63 6.26 3.48 -11.00
CA LEU A 63 6.46 4.93 -11.05
C LEU A 63 6.81 5.50 -9.67
N TRP A 64 6.17 4.98 -8.62
CA TRP A 64 6.51 5.26 -7.24
C TRP A 64 7.96 4.92 -6.93
N ALA A 65 8.38 3.68 -7.19
CA ALA A 65 9.74 3.22 -6.96
C ALA A 65 10.76 4.06 -7.74
N ARG A 66 10.47 4.36 -9.02
CA ARG A 66 11.30 5.24 -9.84
C ARG A 66 11.45 6.63 -9.24
N SER A 67 10.33 7.25 -8.84
CA SER A 67 10.35 8.59 -8.23
C SER A 67 11.13 8.59 -6.92
N LEU A 68 10.95 7.56 -6.11
CA LEU A 68 11.61 7.41 -4.81
C LEU A 68 13.12 7.19 -4.98
N GLY A 69 13.55 6.38 -5.96
CA GLY A 69 14.96 6.20 -6.30
C GLY A 69 15.63 7.49 -6.80
N GLN A 70 14.96 8.24 -7.68
CA GLN A 70 15.44 9.53 -8.17
C GLN A 70 15.63 10.54 -7.02
N ARG A 71 14.65 10.64 -6.12
CA ARG A 71 14.70 11.53 -4.95
C ARG A 71 15.75 11.10 -3.92
N ALA A 72 16.00 9.80 -3.79
CA ALA A 72 17.09 9.26 -2.98
C ALA A 72 18.47 9.43 -3.65
N GLY A 73 18.53 9.98 -4.88
CA GLY A 73 19.76 10.14 -5.64
C GLY A 73 20.39 8.82 -6.07
N LEU A 74 19.62 7.74 -6.13
CA LEU A 74 20.06 6.46 -6.63
C LEU A 74 20.13 6.50 -8.17
N PRO A 75 21.09 5.79 -8.79
CA PRO A 75 21.09 5.62 -10.24
C PRO A 75 19.78 4.97 -10.69
N ALA A 76 19.35 5.26 -11.91
CA ALA A 76 18.12 4.70 -12.47
C ALA A 76 18.19 3.15 -12.51
N ASN A 77 17.66 2.52 -11.47
CA ASN A 77 17.72 1.07 -11.30
C ASN A 77 16.42 0.45 -11.78
N LYS A 78 16.46 -0.14 -12.98
CA LYS A 78 15.31 -0.80 -13.60
C LYS A 78 14.78 -1.97 -12.74
N LEU A 79 15.67 -2.71 -12.07
CA LEU A 79 15.26 -3.80 -11.18
C LEU A 79 14.48 -3.27 -9.98
N MET A 80 14.97 -2.22 -9.32
CA MET A 80 14.23 -1.58 -8.22
C MET A 80 12.84 -1.13 -8.64
N ASN A 81 12.71 -0.51 -9.82
CA ASN A 81 11.42 -0.04 -10.30
C ASN A 81 10.46 -1.20 -10.60
N ILE A 82 10.93 -2.25 -11.27
CA ILE A 82 10.13 -3.45 -11.57
C ILE A 82 9.72 -4.15 -10.27
N SER A 83 10.66 -4.36 -9.35
CA SER A 83 10.38 -5.00 -8.07
C SER A 83 9.39 -4.18 -7.22
N GLY A 84 9.51 -2.85 -7.20
CA GLY A 84 8.53 -1.99 -6.55
C GLY A 84 7.13 -2.11 -7.16
N GLY A 85 7.03 -2.21 -8.49
CA GLY A 85 5.77 -2.49 -9.19
C GLY A 85 5.16 -3.84 -8.82
N ILE A 86 5.95 -4.92 -8.93
CA ILE A 86 5.51 -6.28 -8.60
C ILE A 86 5.12 -6.38 -7.11
N GLY A 87 5.95 -5.84 -6.22
CA GLY A 87 5.70 -5.87 -4.78
C GLY A 87 4.44 -5.15 -4.37
N PHE A 88 4.18 -3.96 -4.96
CA PHE A 88 2.96 -3.22 -4.69
C PHE A 88 1.72 -3.93 -5.29
N ALA A 89 1.82 -4.43 -6.52
CA ALA A 89 0.73 -5.18 -7.14
C ALA A 89 0.38 -6.45 -6.35
N LEU A 90 1.37 -7.24 -5.92
CA LEU A 90 1.15 -8.41 -5.08
C LEU A 90 0.64 -8.04 -3.69
N GLY A 91 1.18 -6.98 -3.10
CA GLY A 91 0.76 -6.48 -1.79
C GLY A 91 -0.69 -6.00 -1.79
N VAL A 92 -1.21 -5.45 -2.88
CA VAL A 92 -2.61 -4.99 -2.97
C VAL A 92 -3.53 -6.09 -3.52
N VAL A 93 -3.22 -6.61 -4.71
CA VAL A 93 -4.06 -7.58 -5.44
C VAL A 93 -3.95 -8.98 -4.84
N GLY A 94 -2.73 -9.42 -4.52
CA GLY A 94 -2.52 -10.75 -3.92
C GLY A 94 -3.18 -10.84 -2.55
N LEU A 95 -3.07 -9.80 -1.75
CA LEU A 95 -3.83 -9.70 -0.51
C LEU A 95 -5.34 -9.67 -0.80
N MET A 96 -5.84 -8.83 -1.72
CA MET A 96 -7.28 -8.83 -2.08
C MET A 96 -7.80 -10.23 -2.43
N ILE A 97 -7.08 -10.97 -3.28
CA ILE A 97 -7.45 -12.33 -3.65
C ILE A 97 -7.53 -13.21 -2.42
N LEU A 98 -6.51 -13.19 -1.54
CA LEU A 98 -6.52 -13.98 -0.30
C LEU A 98 -7.72 -13.66 0.60
N TYR A 99 -8.19 -12.42 0.61
CA TYR A 99 -9.42 -12.04 1.30
C TYR A 99 -10.65 -12.65 0.63
N THR A 100 -10.81 -12.43 -0.68
CA THR A 100 -12.04 -12.77 -1.42
C THR A 100 -12.16 -14.26 -1.80
N SER A 101 -11.05 -15.00 -1.82
CA SER A 101 -11.04 -16.42 -2.25
C SER A 101 -11.09 -17.41 -1.10
N ASN A 102 -10.94 -16.95 0.15
CA ASN A 102 -11.04 -17.78 1.33
C ASN A 102 -12.33 -17.46 2.07
N SER A 103 -13.41 -18.21 1.77
CA SER A 103 -14.64 -18.27 2.60
C SER A 103 -14.33 -18.34 4.09
N PRO A 104 -13.33 -19.10 4.58
CA PRO A 104 -13.02 -19.16 6.01
C PRO A 104 -12.57 -17.82 6.62
N VAL A 105 -12.08 -16.88 5.82
CA VAL A 105 -11.71 -15.54 6.32
C VAL A 105 -12.96 -14.69 6.49
N GLU A 106 -13.90 -14.74 5.56
CA GLU A 106 -15.22 -14.08 5.72
C GLU A 106 -15.99 -14.72 6.88
N ASP A 107 -16.06 -16.06 6.93
CA ASP A 107 -16.71 -16.80 8.01
C ASP A 107 -16.06 -16.51 9.38
N ALA A 108 -14.72 -16.47 9.46
CA ALA A 108 -14.01 -16.12 10.68
C ALA A 108 -14.17 -14.64 11.07
N ILE A 109 -14.38 -13.74 10.10
CA ILE A 109 -14.69 -12.34 10.37
C ILE A 109 -16.11 -12.23 10.91
N ASP A 110 -17.07 -12.92 10.32
CA ASP A 110 -18.47 -12.91 10.77
C ASP A 110 -18.59 -13.54 12.17
N ASP A 111 -17.96 -14.70 12.42
CA ASP A 111 -17.88 -15.33 13.74
C ASP A 111 -17.19 -14.42 14.78
N TRP A 112 -16.13 -13.71 14.37
CA TRP A 112 -15.41 -12.79 15.24
C TRP A 112 -16.26 -11.54 15.57
N VAL A 113 -16.95 -10.95 14.59
CA VAL A 113 -17.87 -9.81 14.78
C VAL A 113 -19.03 -10.18 15.71
N GLU A 114 -19.59 -11.39 15.56
CA GLU A 114 -20.62 -11.90 16.47
C GLU A 114 -20.11 -12.08 17.90
N SER A 115 -18.89 -12.57 18.08
CA SER A 115 -18.32 -12.85 19.42
C SER A 115 -18.10 -11.62 20.31
N PHE A 116 -18.06 -10.42 19.74
CA PHE A 116 -17.82 -9.16 20.45
C PHE A 116 -19.05 -8.22 20.52
N ASN A 117 -20.25 -8.74 20.25
CA ASN A 117 -21.53 -8.00 20.35
C ASN A 117 -21.58 -6.72 19.48
N GLY A 118 -20.88 -6.68 18.34
CA GLY A 118 -20.95 -5.57 17.41
C GLY A 118 -20.21 -4.30 17.83
N VAL A 119 -19.13 -4.41 18.62
CA VAL A 119 -18.16 -3.32 18.82
C VAL A 119 -17.22 -3.26 17.61
N GLY A 120 -17.81 -2.99 16.43
CA GLY A 120 -17.20 -3.16 15.11
C GLY A 120 -15.88 -2.42 14.87
N ASN A 121 -15.55 -1.44 15.71
CA ASN A 121 -14.41 -0.58 15.49
C ASN A 121 -13.06 -1.26 15.79
N LEU A 122 -12.98 -2.03 16.89
CA LEU A 122 -11.76 -2.74 17.27
C LEU A 122 -11.52 -3.97 16.38
N GLU A 123 -12.58 -4.67 16.00
CA GLU A 123 -12.56 -5.81 15.07
C GLU A 123 -12.03 -5.37 13.69
N PHE A 124 -12.58 -4.27 13.16
CA PHE A 124 -12.14 -3.68 11.90
C PHE A 124 -10.69 -3.19 11.98
N GLY A 125 -10.30 -2.59 13.11
CA GLY A 125 -8.91 -2.23 13.40
C GLY A 125 -7.96 -3.42 13.37
N ALA A 126 -8.33 -4.49 14.07
CA ALA A 126 -7.50 -5.68 14.26
C ALA A 126 -7.29 -6.46 12.96
N LEU A 127 -8.23 -6.42 12.02
CA LEU A 127 -8.10 -7.08 10.72
C LEU A 127 -7.33 -6.21 9.71
N PHE A 128 -7.72 -4.95 9.56
CA PHE A 128 -7.21 -4.11 8.47
C PHE A 128 -5.89 -3.40 8.81
N ALA A 129 -5.55 -3.22 10.08
CA ALA A 129 -4.25 -2.65 10.43
C ALA A 129 -3.08 -3.60 10.07
N PRO A 130 -3.10 -4.90 10.43
CA PRO A 130 -2.10 -5.86 9.96
C PRO A 130 -2.09 -5.98 8.44
N TRP A 131 -3.25 -5.92 7.79
CA TRP A 131 -3.36 -5.95 6.33
C TRP A 131 -2.60 -4.79 5.68
N THR A 132 -2.88 -3.57 6.14
CA THR A 132 -2.22 -2.36 5.67
C THR A 132 -0.72 -2.43 5.94
N GLY A 133 -0.33 -2.95 7.11
CA GLY A 133 1.06 -3.25 7.43
C GLY A 133 1.70 -4.21 6.42
N LEU A 134 1.10 -5.37 6.15
CA LEU A 134 1.62 -6.36 5.21
C LEU A 134 1.79 -5.79 3.80
N ALA A 135 0.79 -5.07 3.28
CA ALA A 135 0.88 -4.43 1.97
C ALA A 135 2.06 -3.45 1.89
N CYS A 136 2.24 -2.61 2.91
CA CYS A 136 3.36 -1.67 2.99
C CYS A 136 4.71 -2.38 3.15
N GLY A 137 4.77 -3.41 3.98
CA GLY A 137 5.97 -4.20 4.24
C GLY A 137 6.44 -4.97 3.01
N VAL A 138 5.54 -5.67 2.31
CA VAL A 138 5.84 -6.40 1.07
C VAL A 138 6.34 -5.44 -0.02
N SER A 139 5.71 -4.27 -0.14
CA SER A 139 6.15 -3.22 -1.08
C SER A 139 7.56 -2.73 -0.76
N GLY A 140 7.85 -2.46 0.53
CA GLY A 140 9.18 -2.07 1.00
C GLY A 140 10.23 -3.15 0.81
N PHE A 141 9.89 -4.41 1.10
CA PHE A 141 10.76 -5.57 0.89
C PHE A 141 11.17 -5.69 -0.58
N ALA A 142 10.19 -5.59 -1.48
CA ALA A 142 10.43 -5.72 -2.91
C ALA A 142 11.37 -4.62 -3.44
N LEU A 143 11.29 -3.40 -2.91
CA LEU A 143 12.27 -2.35 -3.23
C LEU A 143 13.70 -2.76 -2.86
N GLY A 144 13.91 -3.28 -1.65
CA GLY A 144 15.24 -3.74 -1.21
C GLY A 144 15.75 -4.92 -2.03
N ILE A 145 14.88 -5.86 -2.41
CA ILE A 145 15.22 -6.96 -3.32
C ILE A 145 15.64 -6.43 -4.70
N GLY A 146 14.94 -5.43 -5.23
CA GLY A 146 15.32 -4.79 -6.50
C GLY A 146 16.64 -4.01 -6.43
N LEU A 147 17.06 -3.62 -5.24
CA LEU A 147 18.41 -3.09 -4.95
C LEU A 147 19.45 -4.18 -4.67
N LYS A 148 19.04 -5.45 -4.64
CA LYS A 148 19.87 -6.61 -4.30
C LYS A 148 20.50 -6.54 -2.90
N ASP A 149 19.83 -5.86 -1.97
CA ASP A 149 20.27 -5.75 -0.57
C ASP A 149 19.19 -6.33 0.35
N ILE A 150 19.44 -7.56 0.83
CA ILE A 150 18.50 -8.28 1.70
C ILE A 150 18.37 -7.63 3.08
N ARG A 151 19.44 -6.99 3.60
CA ARG A 151 19.39 -6.32 4.91
C ARG A 151 18.51 -5.08 4.81
N LEU A 152 18.67 -4.32 3.73
CA LEU A 152 17.79 -3.20 3.41
C LEU A 152 16.35 -3.67 3.16
N ALA A 153 16.15 -4.76 2.43
CA ALA A 153 14.83 -5.33 2.18
C ALA A 153 14.09 -5.67 3.48
N LEU A 154 14.74 -6.39 4.41
CA LEU A 154 14.14 -6.73 5.71
C LEU A 154 13.86 -5.48 6.56
N LYS A 155 14.75 -4.48 6.50
CA LYS A 155 14.54 -3.21 7.19
C LYS A 155 13.35 -2.44 6.63
N LEU A 156 13.21 -2.38 5.30
CA LEU A 156 12.07 -1.74 4.63
C LEU A 156 10.77 -2.52 4.86
N LEU A 157 10.83 -3.86 4.95
CA LEU A 157 9.70 -4.70 5.34
C LEU A 157 9.19 -4.33 6.73
N ALA A 158 10.08 -4.34 7.73
CA ALA A 158 9.71 -4.07 9.12
C ALA A 158 9.20 -2.63 9.30
N LEU A 159 9.91 -1.65 8.73
CA LEU A 159 9.50 -0.25 8.79
C LEU A 159 8.18 -0.01 8.05
N GLY A 160 8.00 -0.61 6.87
CA GLY A 160 6.77 -0.54 6.10
C GLY A 160 5.59 -1.13 6.87
N PHE A 161 5.78 -2.31 7.45
CA PHE A 161 4.77 -2.99 8.25
C PHE A 161 4.32 -2.16 9.45
N ILE A 162 5.27 -1.69 10.27
CA ILE A 162 4.96 -0.88 11.46
C ILE A 162 4.31 0.44 11.06
N THR A 163 4.81 1.11 10.01
CA THR A 163 4.26 2.40 9.55
C THR A 163 2.83 2.24 9.07
N GLY A 164 2.56 1.24 8.23
CA GLY A 164 1.21 0.97 7.73
C GLY A 164 0.23 0.64 8.84
N LEU A 165 0.63 -0.22 9.77
CA LEU A 165 -0.18 -0.61 10.93
C LEU A 165 -0.50 0.60 11.82
N VAL A 166 0.52 1.39 12.20
CA VAL A 166 0.34 2.54 13.10
C VAL A 166 -0.52 3.62 12.46
N LEU A 167 -0.33 3.92 11.18
CA LEU A 167 -1.14 4.93 10.49
C LEU A 167 -2.59 4.51 10.34
N TYR A 168 -2.82 3.22 10.08
CA TYR A 168 -4.18 2.70 10.04
C TYR A 168 -4.90 2.89 11.38
N LEU A 169 -4.26 2.47 12.47
CA LEU A 169 -4.83 2.62 13.81
C LEU A 169 -5.02 4.09 14.18
N ALA A 170 -4.05 4.95 13.88
CA ALA A 170 -4.14 6.38 14.17
C ALA A 170 -5.33 7.04 13.45
N ILE A 171 -5.58 6.70 12.18
CA ILE A 171 -6.70 7.23 11.41
C ILE A 171 -8.02 6.65 11.89
N MET A 172 -8.06 5.36 12.19
CA MET A 172 -9.23 4.73 12.81
C MET A 172 -9.62 5.46 14.10
N PHE A 173 -8.68 5.65 15.04
CA PHE A 173 -8.92 6.39 16.28
C PHE A 173 -9.32 7.85 16.02
N ALA A 174 -8.70 8.54 15.06
CA ALA A 174 -9.07 9.90 14.73
C ALA A 174 -10.51 9.99 14.20
N MET A 175 -10.94 9.05 13.35
CA MET A 175 -12.31 8.97 12.86
C MET A 175 -13.29 8.71 14.01
N GLU A 176 -12.96 7.81 14.94
CA GLU A 176 -13.77 7.60 16.15
C GLU A 176 -13.91 8.85 17.02
N LEU A 177 -12.80 9.58 17.25
CA LEU A 177 -12.81 10.83 18.01
C LEU A 177 -13.67 11.91 17.35
N LEU A 178 -13.80 11.89 16.03
CA LEU A 178 -14.67 12.77 15.26
C LEU A 178 -16.14 12.30 15.25
N GLY A 179 -16.47 11.23 15.98
CA GLY A 179 -17.83 10.68 16.08
C GLY A 179 -18.20 9.73 14.94
N PHE A 180 -17.27 9.41 14.05
CA PHE A 180 -17.50 8.38 13.03
C PHE A 180 -17.31 7.00 13.65
N LYS A 181 -18.38 6.20 13.69
CA LYS A 181 -18.30 4.80 14.11
C LYS A 181 -17.68 3.96 13.00
N VAL A 182 -16.35 3.83 13.03
CA VAL A 182 -15.60 2.97 12.11
C VAL A 182 -16.03 1.52 12.33
N GLY A 183 -16.48 0.81 11.31
CA GLY A 183 -16.92 -0.59 11.45
C GLY A 183 -18.44 -0.78 11.66
N SER A 184 -19.21 0.29 11.96
CA SER A 184 -20.67 0.18 12.11
C SER A 184 -21.44 0.23 10.78
N GLY A 185 -20.77 0.04 9.63
CA GLY A 185 -21.38 0.03 8.30
C GLY A 185 -20.44 0.44 7.15
N ARG A 186 -20.75 -0.03 5.92
CA ARG A 186 -20.00 0.23 4.68
C ARG A 186 -19.63 1.72 4.40
N PRO A 187 -20.46 2.73 4.74
CA PRO A 187 -20.18 4.12 4.40
C PRO A 187 -18.98 4.74 5.12
N VAL A 188 -18.62 4.24 6.31
CA VAL A 188 -17.52 4.78 7.14
C VAL A 188 -16.25 3.93 6.99
N MET A 189 -16.41 2.65 6.69
CA MET A 189 -15.29 1.73 6.45
C MET A 189 -14.46 2.14 5.23
N LEU A 190 -15.11 2.43 4.09
CA LEU A 190 -14.41 2.80 2.86
C LEU A 190 -13.55 4.08 3.02
N PRO A 191 -14.08 5.21 3.53
CA PRO A 191 -13.28 6.41 3.77
C PRO A 191 -12.12 6.19 4.73
N THR A 192 -12.33 5.43 5.82
CA THR A 192 -11.27 5.14 6.80
C THR A 192 -10.15 4.35 6.13
N THR A 193 -10.48 3.31 5.38
CA THR A 193 -9.50 2.51 4.64
C THR A 193 -8.76 3.34 3.61
N PHE A 194 -9.45 4.16 2.82
CA PHE A 194 -8.81 5.02 1.81
C PHE A 194 -7.89 6.08 2.44
N LEU A 195 -8.34 6.75 3.50
CA LEU A 195 -7.51 7.72 4.23
C LEU A 195 -6.26 7.07 4.82
N SER A 196 -6.42 5.87 5.40
CA SER A 196 -5.33 5.07 5.92
C SER A 196 -4.33 4.68 4.82
N MET A 197 -4.81 4.20 3.67
CA MET A 197 -3.98 3.85 2.53
C MET A 197 -3.22 5.06 1.97
N TRP A 198 -3.88 6.22 1.83
CA TRP A 198 -3.25 7.45 1.35
C TRP A 198 -2.19 7.95 2.32
N SER A 199 -2.48 7.92 3.61
CA SER A 199 -1.54 8.35 4.64
C SER A 199 -0.35 7.41 4.72
N ALA A 200 -0.58 6.09 4.66
CA ALA A 200 0.48 5.09 4.59
C ALA A 200 1.35 5.25 3.33
N ALA A 201 0.75 5.51 2.17
CA ALA A 201 1.47 5.79 0.94
C ALA A 201 2.36 7.04 1.04
N LEU A 202 1.85 8.13 1.60
CA LEU A 202 2.58 9.40 1.75
C LEU A 202 3.71 9.30 2.78
N VAL A 203 3.39 8.88 4.00
CA VAL A 203 4.34 8.79 5.11
C VAL A 203 5.35 7.66 4.87
N GLY A 204 4.88 6.51 4.38
CA GLY A 204 5.74 5.39 3.98
C GLY A 204 6.74 5.79 2.89
N SER A 205 6.31 6.55 1.88
CA SER A 205 7.21 7.10 0.85
C SER A 205 8.26 8.04 1.44
N ALA A 206 7.87 8.86 2.42
CA ALA A 206 8.82 9.74 3.11
C ALA A 206 9.88 8.96 3.89
N ILE A 207 9.46 7.94 4.63
CA ILE A 207 10.34 7.07 5.42
C ILE A 207 11.28 6.28 4.50
N PHE A 208 10.74 5.61 3.48
CA PHE A 208 11.54 4.81 2.54
C PHE A 208 12.53 5.67 1.78
N GLY A 209 12.12 6.85 1.28
CA GLY A 209 13.02 7.79 0.61
C GLY A 209 14.19 8.20 1.51
N LYS A 210 13.94 8.48 2.79
CA LYS A 210 14.97 8.82 3.77
C LYS A 210 15.93 7.65 4.05
N ILE A 211 15.41 6.43 4.15
CA ILE A 211 16.22 5.23 4.39
C ILE A 211 17.09 4.90 3.17
N LEU A 212 16.54 4.96 1.96
CA LEU A 212 17.29 4.73 0.72
C LEU A 212 18.37 5.79 0.49
N ALA A 213 18.10 7.05 0.82
CA ALA A 213 19.11 8.11 0.72
C ALA A 213 20.31 7.86 1.67
N ARG A 214 20.06 7.25 2.83
CA ARG A 214 21.09 6.91 3.82
C ARG A 214 21.90 5.66 3.45
N SER A 215 21.25 4.64 2.86
CA SER A 215 21.93 3.40 2.47
C SER A 215 22.96 3.58 1.35
N ARG A 216 22.95 4.73 0.66
CA ARG A 216 23.97 5.08 -0.33
C ARG A 216 25.36 5.30 0.28
N PHE A 217 25.44 5.64 1.56
CA PHE A 217 26.67 6.03 2.24
C PHE A 217 27.20 4.99 3.23
N SER A 218 26.55 3.82 3.30
CA SER A 218 26.95 2.67 4.12
C SER A 218 27.47 1.54 3.25
#